data_AF-A0A845YXA6-F1
#
_entry.id   AF-A0A845YXA6-F1
#
_cell.length_a   1.000
_cell.length_b   1.000
_cell.length_c   1.000
_cell.angle_alpha   90.00
_cell.angle_beta   90.00
_cell.angle_gamma   90.00
#
_symmetry.space_group_name_H-M   'P 1'
#
loop_
_entity.id
_entity.type
_entity.pdbx_description
1 polymer ?
#
loop_
_entity_poly.entity_id
_entity_poly.type
_entity_poly.pdbx_seq_one_letter_code
_entity_poly.pdbx_strand_id
1 'polypeptide(L)' 'MSFMIEDVLESLVEQGGSDVHIQARAPVFFRISGQLTPQPQFGENLDPLEVQN' A
#
# COMPACT_ATOMS: atom_id res chain seq x y z
N MET A 1 -5.19 14.40 -1.71
CA MET A 1 -6.38 13.73 -1.13
C MET A 1 -5.99 13.23 0.23
N SER A 2 -6.83 13.38 1.25
CA SER A 2 -6.63 12.70 2.53
C SER A 2 -7.07 11.26 2.32
N PHE A 3 -6.12 10.32 2.20
CA PHE A 3 -6.45 8.89 2.19
C PHE A 3 -6.63 8.46 3.63
N MET A 4 -7.81 7.96 3.96
CA MET A 4 -8.12 7.48 5.30
C MET A 4 -7.72 5.99 5.40
N ILE A 5 -7.44 5.51 6.61
CA ILE A 5 -7.05 4.11 6.80
C ILE A 5 -8.20 3.16 6.43
N GLU A 6 -9.43 3.63 6.57
CA GLU A 6 -10.66 2.95 6.21
C GLU A 6 -10.72 2.61 4.71
N ASP A 7 -10.31 3.54 3.83
CA ASP A 7 -10.28 3.33 2.38
C ASP A 7 -9.29 2.21 1.99
N VAL A 8 -8.15 2.14 2.70
CA VAL A 8 -7.11 1.12 2.50
C VAL A 8 -7.65 -0.25 2.92
N LEU A 9 -8.33 -0.33 4.06
CA LEU A 9 -8.86 -1.58 4.58
C LEU A 9 -10.05 -2.09 3.77
N GLU A 10 -10.92 -1.20 3.29
CA GLU A 10 -12.00 -1.56 2.36
C GLU A 10 -11.42 -2.19 1.09
N SER A 11 -10.43 -1.54 0.47
CA SER A 11 -9.77 -2.06 -0.72
C SER A 11 -9.04 -3.38 -0.49
N LEU A 12 -8.45 -3.60 0.70
CA LEU A 12 -7.85 -4.89 1.06
C LEU A 12 -8.90 -6.01 1.01
N VAL A 13 -10.06 -5.79 1.62
CA VAL A 13 -11.15 -6.78 1.68
C VAL A 13 -11.70 -7.06 0.28
N GLU A 14 -11.94 -6.02 -0.52
CA GLU A 14 -12.42 -6.15 -1.90
C GLU A 14 -11.48 -6.96 -2.80
N GLN A 15 -10.17 -6.83 -2.57
CA GLN A 15 -9.14 -7.56 -3.31
C GLN A 15 -8.85 -8.96 -2.74
N GLY A 16 -9.50 -9.35 -1.64
CA GLY A 16 -9.25 -10.64 -0.96
C GLY A 16 -7.86 -10.72 -0.32
N GLY A 17 -7.31 -9.58 0.10
CA GLY A 17 -6.02 -9.51 0.78
C GLY A 17 -6.10 -9.93 2.25
N SER A 18 -4.98 -10.42 2.78
CA SER A 18 -4.85 -10.87 4.17
C SER A 18 -4.15 -9.87 5.09
N ASP A 19 -3.21 -9.09 4.56
CA ASP A 19 -2.35 -8.19 5.34
C ASP A 19 -2.12 -6.88 4.62
N VAL A 20 -2.03 -5.78 5.38
CA VAL A 20 -1.54 -4.48 4.91
C VAL A 20 -0.12 -4.26 5.43
N HIS A 21 0.78 -3.89 4.52
CA HIS A 21 2.14 -3.46 4.84
C HIS A 21 2.27 -1.96 4.53
N ILE A 22 2.54 -1.16 5.54
CA ILE A 22 2.72 0.30 5.44
C ILE A 22 4.15 0.62 5.86
N GLN A 23 4.86 1.37 5.01
CA GLN A 23 6.21 1.85 5.28
C GLN A 23 6.31 3.30 4.82
N ALA A 24 7.08 4.11 5.53
CA ALA A 24 7.45 5.43 5.03
C ALA A 24 8.17 5.28 3.67
N ARG A 25 7.87 6.20 2.75
CA ARG A 25 8.56 6.33 1.45
C ARG A 25 8.43 5.09 0.55
N ALA A 26 7.32 4.37 0.69
CA ALA A 26 6.95 3.26 -0.18
C ALA A 26 5.42 3.28 -0.38
N PRO A 27 4.90 2.70 -1.47
CA PRO A 27 3.47 2.45 -1.56
C PRO A 27 3.03 1.50 -0.45
N VAL A 28 1.75 1.52 -0.14
CA VAL A 28 1.14 0.45 0.66
C VAL A 28 1.23 -0.85 -0.14
N PHE A 29 1.52 -1.96 0.52
CA PHE A 29 1.44 -3.28 -0.10
C PHE A 29 0.34 -4.12 0.56
N PHE A 30 -0.40 -4.85 -0.26
CA PHE A 30 -1.32 -5.88 0.20
C PHE A 30 -0.70 -7.26 0.02
N ARG A 31 -0.90 -8.15 0.99
CA ARG A 31 -0.67 -9.57 0.78
C ARG A 31 -1.93 -10.19 0.17
N ILE A 32 -1.87 -10.59 -1.10
CA ILE A 32 -2.98 -11.22 -1.81
C ILE A 32 -2.53 -12.62 -2.21
N SER A 33 -3.24 -13.65 -1.72
CA SER A 33 -2.90 -15.07 -1.96
C SER A 33 -1.42 -15.40 -1.66
N GLY A 34 -0.87 -14.81 -0.60
CA GLY A 34 0.53 -15.01 -0.18
C GLY A 34 1.55 -14.05 -0.81
N GLN A 35 1.19 -13.32 -1.87
CA GLN A 35 2.09 -12.45 -2.63
C GLN A 35 1.94 -10.98 -2.20
N LEU A 36 3.07 -10.30 -2.00
CA LEU A 36 3.08 -8.85 -1.76
C LEU A 36 2.84 -8.10 -3.07
N THR A 37 1.75 -7.35 -3.12
CA THR A 37 1.28 -6.60 -4.28
C THR A 37 1.22 -5.10 -3.95
N PRO A 38 1.97 -4.24 -4.66
CA PRO A 38 1.94 -2.80 -4.41
C PRO A 38 0.58 -2.20 -4.73
N GLN A 39 0.18 -1.19 -3.98
CA GLN A 39 -1.06 -0.43 -4.14
C GLN A 39 -0.69 1.04 -4.41
N PRO A 40 -0.35 1.41 -5.65
CA PRO A 40 0.15 2.76 -6.00
C PRO A 40 -0.85 3.88 -5.72
N GLN A 41 -2.13 3.54 -5.57
CA GLN A 41 -3.21 4.44 -5.18
C GLN A 41 -3.17 4.84 -3.70
N PHE A 42 -2.42 4.12 -2.86
CA PHE A 42 -2.25 4.38 -1.44
C PHE A 42 -0.77 4.59 -1.09
N GLY A 43 -0.45 5.80 -0.64
CA GLY A 43 0.93 6.21 -0.33
C GLY A 43 1.60 7.00 -1.46
N GLU A 44 2.85 7.38 -1.25
CA GLU A 44 3.63 8.13 -2.23
C GLU A 44 4.32 7.16 -3.20
N ASN A 45 4.15 7.36 -4.51
CA ASN A 45 5.08 6.83 -5.51
C ASN A 45 6.31 7.72 -5.50
N LEU A 46 7.22 7.48 -4.57
CA LEU A 46 8.52 8.12 -4.60
C LEU A 46 9.41 7.42 -5.62
N ASP A 47 10.16 8.19 -6.39
CA ASP A 47 11.23 7.63 -7.21
C ASP A 47 12.21 6.87 -6.30
N PRO A 48 12.79 5.73 -6.71
CA PRO A 48 13.69 4.94 -5.86
C PRO A 48 14.85 5.75 -5.24
N LEU A 49 15.27 6.82 -5.91
CA LEU A 49 16.32 7.75 -5.47
C LEU A 49 15.88 8.66 -4.30
N GLU A 50 14.58 8.89 -4.15
CA GLU A 50 13.97 9.66 -3.07
C GLU A 50 13.67 8.82 -1.84
N VAL A 51 14.09 7.55 -1.77
CA VAL A 51 13.88 6.68 -0.59
C VAL A 51 15.17 6.57 0.26
N GLN A 52 16.33 6.93 -0.30
CA GLN A 52 17.65 6.69 0.32
C GLN A 52 18.29 7.89 1.05
N ASN A 53 17.64 9.06 1.09
CA ASN A 53 18.19 10.26 1.74
C ASN A 53 17.48 10.60 3.05
#